data_AF-A0A7W1DKK9-F1
#
_entry.id   AF-A0A7W1DKK9-F1
#
_cell.length_a   1.000
_cell.length_b   1.000
_cell.length_c   1.000
_cell.angle_alpha   90.00
_cell.angle_beta   90.00
_cell.angle_gamma   90.00
#
_symmetry.space_group_name_H-M   'P 1'
#
loop_
_entity.id
_entity.type
_entity.pdbx_description
1 polymer ?
#
loop_
_entity_poly.entity_id
_entity_poly.type
_entity_poly.pdbx_seq_one_letter_code
_entity_poly.pdbx_strand_id
1 'polypeptide(L)'
;MGEPSSAYVVCPVCGHVFRATYASTYVTVGREADLCPMIPGRPSDGARLIRNAVTMCPVCSFAAGEAFDDLDLTFDERYGIEERLKEDGLLKVFRKGQPPWLGFHAAEVCGKERSLRSRELGDLCLRASWVCRKEKERPFESTFQLRALRHFMRSLQEDDLIGRELSVTTYLVGELNRRLGNHREALNWYVNAGRTTEGDPRVAWLDRLIDRQSKLAREQAA
;
A
#
# COMPACT_ATOMS: atom_id res chain seq x y z
N MET A 1 -24.55 12.37 -12.69
CA MET A 1 -24.17 13.74 -12.26
C MET A 1 -23.40 13.58 -10.97
N GLY A 2 -22.07 13.70 -11.03
CA GLY A 2 -21.25 13.62 -9.82
C GLY A 2 -21.27 14.97 -9.13
N GLU A 3 -21.75 15.01 -7.89
CA GLU A 3 -21.60 16.19 -7.04
C GLU A 3 -20.11 16.54 -6.96
N PRO A 4 -19.73 17.82 -7.12
CA PRO A 4 -18.36 18.22 -6.89
C PRO A 4 -18.07 18.02 -5.40
N SER A 5 -17.28 16.99 -5.07
CA SER A 5 -16.69 16.88 -3.74
C SER A 5 -16.04 18.22 -3.42
N SER A 6 -16.36 18.81 -2.26
CA SER A 6 -15.69 20.00 -1.75
C SER A 6 -14.20 19.90 -2.05
N ALA A 7 -13.65 20.82 -2.85
CA ALA A 7 -12.23 20.78 -3.20
C ALA A 7 -11.33 20.91 -1.96
N TYR A 8 -11.89 21.38 -0.85
CA TYR A 8 -11.21 21.65 0.40
C TYR A 8 -11.64 20.65 1.49
N VAL A 9 -10.69 20.28 2.33
CA VAL A 9 -10.86 19.33 3.44
C VAL A 9 -10.30 19.94 4.72
N VAL A 10 -10.83 19.54 5.86
CA VAL A 10 -10.31 19.92 7.18
C VAL A 10 -9.48 18.76 7.73
N CYS A 11 -8.25 19.02 8.16
CA CYS A 11 -7.46 18.00 8.85
C CYS A 11 -8.10 17.65 10.20
N PRO A 12 -8.45 16.37 10.47
CA PRO A 12 -9.11 15.99 11.73
C PRO A 12 -8.17 16.07 12.95
N VAL A 13 -6.85 16.17 12.70
CA VAL A 13 -5.83 16.31 13.74
C VAL A 13 -5.60 17.78 14.08
N CYS A 14 -5.16 18.60 13.11
CA CYS A 14 -4.73 19.98 13.37
C CYS A 14 -5.71 21.07 12.91
N GLY A 15 -6.85 20.72 12.31
CA GLY A 15 -7.86 21.68 11.83
C GLY A 15 -7.47 22.48 10.59
N HIS A 16 -6.30 22.26 10.00
CA HIS A 16 -5.88 22.99 8.80
C HIS A 16 -6.78 22.68 7.59
N VAL A 17 -7.22 23.73 6.88
CA VAL A 17 -8.03 23.62 5.67
C VAL A 17 -7.14 23.68 4.45
N PHE A 18 -7.20 22.67 3.59
CA PHE A 18 -6.38 22.62 2.38
C PHE A 18 -7.09 21.90 1.23
N ARG A 19 -6.60 22.11 0.01
CA ARG A 19 -7.13 21.43 -1.17
C ARG A 19 -6.60 19.99 -1.23
N ALA A 20 -7.46 19.00 -1.07
CA ALA A 20 -7.06 17.60 -1.20
C ALA A 20 -7.13 17.13 -2.66
N THR A 21 -6.35 16.10 -2.98
CA THR A 21 -6.47 15.38 -4.23
C THR A 21 -6.91 13.96 -3.91
N TYR A 22 -8.14 13.63 -4.31
CA TYR A 22 -8.69 12.30 -4.07
C TYR A 22 -8.37 11.33 -5.19
N ALA A 23 -8.47 10.04 -4.87
CA ALA A 23 -8.42 8.98 -5.85
C ALA A 23 -9.53 9.21 -6.89
N SER A 24 -9.14 9.26 -8.16
CA SER A 24 -10.09 9.24 -9.27
C SER A 24 -10.14 7.83 -9.85
N THR A 25 -11.24 7.51 -10.52
CA THR A 25 -11.32 6.28 -11.31
C THR A 25 -10.30 6.36 -12.45
N TYR A 26 -9.57 5.26 -12.67
CA TYR A 26 -8.60 5.16 -13.75
C TYR A 26 -8.76 3.83 -14.49
N VAL A 27 -8.47 3.86 -15.79
CA VAL A 27 -8.48 2.66 -16.63
C VAL A 27 -7.19 1.86 -16.36
N THR A 28 -7.33 0.55 -16.23
CA THR A 28 -6.19 -0.37 -16.15
C THR A 28 -6.22 -1.33 -17.34
N VAL A 29 -5.07 -1.59 -17.95
CA VAL A 29 -4.92 -2.55 -19.07
C VAL A 29 -4.34 -3.88 -18.61
N GLY A 30 -4.08 -4.02 -17.31
CA GLY A 30 -3.49 -5.20 -16.71
C GLY A 30 -2.92 -4.89 -15.33
N ARG A 31 -2.20 -5.85 -14.78
CA ARG A 31 -1.45 -5.70 -13.53
C ARG A 31 -0.06 -6.29 -13.67
N GLU A 32 0.91 -5.66 -13.04
CA GLU A 32 2.24 -6.23 -12.84
C GLU A 32 2.16 -7.43 -11.87
N ALA A 33 3.25 -8.18 -11.74
CA ALA A 33 3.25 -9.41 -10.94
C ALA A 33 2.93 -9.15 -9.45
N ASP A 34 3.28 -7.99 -8.89
CA ASP A 34 2.91 -7.57 -7.52
C ASP A 34 1.55 -6.86 -7.47
N LEU A 35 0.70 -7.09 -8.47
CA LEU A 35 -0.65 -6.54 -8.61
C LEU A 35 -0.71 -5.02 -8.81
N CYS A 36 0.44 -4.37 -9.04
CA CYS A 36 0.49 -2.95 -9.41
C CYS A 36 -0.33 -2.71 -10.70
N PRO A 37 -1.30 -1.78 -10.70
CA PRO A 37 -2.09 -1.52 -11.90
C PRO A 37 -1.22 -0.97 -13.04
N MET A 38 -1.38 -1.55 -14.22
CA MET A 38 -0.82 -0.99 -15.46
C MET A 38 -1.79 0.06 -15.99
N ILE A 39 -1.46 1.32 -15.74
CA ILE A 39 -2.24 2.49 -16.17
C ILE A 39 -1.65 3.00 -17.50
N PRO A 40 -2.45 3.14 -18.56
CA PRO A 40 -1.98 3.71 -19.84
C PRO A 40 -1.42 5.13 -19.68
N GLY A 41 -0.46 5.48 -20.52
CA GLY A 41 0.19 6.80 -20.49
C GLY A 41 1.58 6.77 -19.87
N ARG A 42 2.04 7.90 -19.33
CA ARG A 42 3.39 7.99 -18.76
C ARG A 42 3.42 7.32 -17.37
N PRO A 43 4.54 6.67 -16.99
CA PRO A 43 4.68 6.10 -15.64
C PRO A 43 4.38 7.09 -14.51
N SER A 44 4.75 8.36 -14.67
CA SER A 44 4.47 9.45 -13.72
C SER A 44 2.98 9.75 -13.56
N ASP A 45 2.18 9.60 -14.63
CA ASP A 45 0.73 9.77 -14.55
C ASP A 45 0.12 8.64 -13.71
N GLY A 46 0.58 7.41 -13.93
CA GLY A 46 0.19 6.26 -13.12
C GLY A 46 0.60 6.38 -11.66
N ALA A 47 1.83 6.86 -11.39
CA ALA A 47 2.31 7.12 -10.03
C ALA A 47 1.45 8.17 -9.31
N ARG A 48 1.12 9.27 -9.98
CA ARG A 48 0.23 10.31 -9.45
C ARG A 48 -1.15 9.73 -9.09
N LEU A 49 -1.75 8.92 -9.97
CA LEU A 49 -3.06 8.30 -9.72
C LEU A 49 -3.03 7.34 -8.53
N ILE A 50 -1.97 6.53 -8.41
CA ILE A 50 -1.78 5.64 -7.26
C ILE A 50 -1.61 6.46 -5.98
N ARG A 51 -0.77 7.51 -6.01
CA ARG A 51 -0.49 8.39 -4.86
C ARG A 51 -1.75 9.06 -4.32
N ASN A 52 -2.67 9.46 -5.18
CA ASN A 52 -3.94 10.08 -4.77
C ASN A 52 -4.86 9.14 -3.98
N ALA A 53 -4.51 7.86 -3.82
CA ALA A 53 -5.19 6.95 -2.90
C ALA A 53 -4.97 7.30 -1.41
N VAL A 54 -4.06 8.22 -1.09
CA VAL A 54 -3.84 8.73 0.26
C VAL A 54 -3.87 10.25 0.23
N THR A 55 -4.59 10.84 1.18
CA THR A 55 -4.56 12.28 1.44
C THR A 55 -3.61 12.54 2.61
N MET A 56 -2.72 13.52 2.48
CA MET A 56 -1.79 13.94 3.53
C MET A 56 -1.95 15.44 3.81
N CYS A 57 -2.11 15.80 5.08
CA CYS A 57 -2.14 17.18 5.54
C CYS A 57 -0.76 17.83 5.35
N PRO A 58 -0.66 18.98 4.68
CA PRO A 58 0.62 19.64 4.43
C PRO A 58 1.25 20.26 5.68
N VAL A 59 0.49 20.41 6.78
CA VAL A 59 0.93 21.09 8.01
C VAL A 59 1.47 20.09 9.04
N CYS A 60 0.63 19.14 9.46
CA CYS A 60 0.98 18.16 10.50
C CYS A 60 1.41 16.79 9.94
N SER A 61 1.33 16.57 8.64
CA SER A 61 1.61 15.28 7.97
C SER A 61 0.64 14.15 8.32
N PHE A 62 -0.49 14.42 8.98
CA PHE A 62 -1.54 13.41 9.13
C PHE A 62 -1.96 12.89 7.76
N ALA A 63 -2.06 11.57 7.60
CA ALA A 63 -2.46 10.97 6.34
C ALA A 63 -3.36 9.75 6.52
N ALA A 64 -4.30 9.59 5.59
CA ALA A 64 -5.27 8.50 5.58
C ALA A 64 -5.67 8.15 4.14
N GLY A 65 -6.14 6.92 3.93
CA GLY A 65 -6.75 6.52 2.66
C GLY A 65 -8.24 6.86 2.60
N GLU A 66 -8.87 6.96 3.76
CA GLU A 66 -10.24 7.39 3.99
C GLU A 66 -10.38 8.90 3.77
N ALA A 67 -11.59 9.36 3.45
CA ALA A 67 -11.85 10.79 3.42
C ALA A 67 -11.72 11.36 4.84
N PHE A 68 -11.08 12.52 4.98
CA PHE A 68 -10.88 13.14 6.29
C PHE A 68 -12.20 13.48 6.99
N ASP A 69 -13.24 13.77 6.22
CA ASP A 69 -14.58 14.09 6.74
C ASP A 69 -15.29 12.86 7.34
N ASP A 70 -14.85 11.64 7.01
CA ASP A 70 -15.39 10.38 7.53
C ASP A 70 -14.67 9.93 8.82
N LEU A 71 -13.65 10.67 9.28
CA LEU A 71 -12.80 10.30 10.41
C LEU A 71 -13.21 11.05 11.67
N ASP A 72 -13.84 10.33 12.60
CA ASP A 72 -14.06 10.81 13.96
C ASP A 72 -12.97 10.28 14.89
N LEU A 73 -11.93 11.08 15.10
CA LEU A 73 -10.82 10.73 15.99
C LEU A 73 -11.12 11.18 17.41
N THR A 74 -10.99 10.26 18.37
CA THR A 74 -11.02 10.57 19.81
C THR A 74 -9.85 11.48 20.20
N PHE A 75 -9.93 12.11 21.37
CA PHE A 75 -8.84 12.96 21.88
C PHE A 75 -7.53 12.18 21.98
N ASP A 76 -7.57 10.96 22.54
CA ASP A 76 -6.39 10.12 22.73
C ASP A 76 -5.76 9.70 21.39
N GLU A 77 -6.57 9.33 20.39
CA GLU A 77 -6.08 9.03 19.05
C GLU A 77 -5.43 10.25 18.41
N ARG A 78 -6.05 11.43 18.49
CA ARG A 78 -5.45 12.66 17.93
C ARG A 78 -4.11 12.95 18.58
N TYR A 79 -4.04 12.90 19.91
CA TYR A 79 -2.83 13.16 20.67
C TYR A 79 -1.73 12.16 20.31
N GLY A 80 -2.04 10.85 20.31
CA GLY A 80 -1.11 9.80 19.92
C GLY A 80 -0.57 10.01 18.51
N ILE A 81 -1.46 10.29 17.55
CA ILE A 81 -1.09 10.53 16.15
C ILE A 81 -0.13 11.73 16.04
N GLU A 82 -0.42 12.83 16.73
CA GLU A 82 0.44 14.00 16.73
C GLU A 82 1.85 13.69 17.24
N GLU A 83 1.97 12.98 18.36
CA GLU A 83 3.27 12.62 18.93
C GLU A 83 4.05 11.69 17.99
N ARG A 84 3.39 10.66 17.43
CA ARG A 84 4.03 9.75 16.46
C ARG A 84 4.54 10.49 15.22
N LEU A 85 3.76 11.43 14.69
CA LEU A 85 4.15 12.24 13.52
C LEU A 85 5.29 13.23 13.85
N LYS A 86 5.28 13.82 15.05
CA LYS A 86 6.35 14.71 15.53
C LYS A 86 7.64 13.95 15.77
N GLU A 87 7.60 12.67 16.11
CA GLU A 87 8.80 11.88 16.40
C GLU A 87 9.43 11.28 15.14
N ASP A 88 8.64 10.98 14.11
CA ASP A 88 9.11 10.25 12.93
C ASP A 88 10.24 10.96 12.16
N GLY A 89 11.34 10.23 11.97
CA GLY A 89 12.55 10.75 11.33
C GLY A 89 12.42 10.99 9.83
N LEU A 90 11.67 10.17 9.10
CA LEU A 90 11.48 10.35 7.66
C LEU A 90 10.61 11.57 7.38
N LEU A 91 9.54 11.77 8.14
CA LEU A 91 8.70 12.97 8.03
C LEU A 91 9.48 14.25 8.34
N LYS A 92 10.39 14.23 9.33
CA LYS A 92 11.29 15.36 9.61
C LYS A 92 12.23 15.66 8.45
N VAL A 93 12.93 14.64 7.95
CA VAL A 93 13.93 14.78 6.88
C VAL A 93 13.28 15.24 5.57
N PHE A 94 12.12 14.68 5.24
CA PHE A 94 11.46 14.91 3.95
C PHE A 94 10.35 15.95 3.98
N ARG A 95 10.17 16.70 5.09
CA ARG A 95 9.10 17.70 5.23
C ARG A 95 9.04 18.71 4.08
N LYS A 96 10.21 19.20 3.62
CA LYS A 96 10.30 20.17 2.51
C LYS A 96 10.22 19.53 1.14
N GLY A 97 10.83 18.35 0.96
CA GLY A 97 10.93 17.70 -0.35
C GLY A 97 9.67 16.93 -0.76
N GLN A 98 8.91 16.42 0.22
CA GLN A 98 7.69 15.64 0.04
C GLN A 98 7.77 14.63 -1.12
N PRO A 99 8.69 13.65 -1.04
CA PRO A 99 8.85 12.67 -2.10
C PRO A 99 7.53 11.92 -2.34
N PRO A 100 7.30 11.41 -3.56
CA PRO A 100 5.98 10.89 -3.95
C PRO A 100 5.41 9.76 -3.06
N TRP A 101 6.27 9.03 -2.33
CA TRP A 101 5.90 7.97 -1.39
C TRP A 101 5.59 8.45 0.03
N LEU A 102 5.89 9.72 0.39
CA LEU A 102 5.82 10.21 1.76
C LEU A 102 4.43 10.09 2.37
N GLY A 103 3.39 10.38 1.59
CA GLY A 103 2.00 10.25 2.03
C GLY A 103 1.65 8.84 2.50
N PHE A 104 2.13 7.80 1.81
CA PHE A 104 1.92 6.42 2.24
C PHE A 104 2.68 6.06 3.52
N HIS A 105 3.90 6.58 3.69
CA HIS A 105 4.63 6.40 4.94
C HIS A 105 3.91 7.09 6.10
N ALA A 106 3.45 8.33 5.92
CA ALA A 106 2.63 9.04 6.90
C ALA A 106 1.36 8.25 7.24
N ALA A 107 0.66 7.70 6.23
CA ALA A 107 -0.55 6.92 6.45
C ALA A 107 -0.27 5.61 7.19
N GLU A 108 0.87 4.97 6.98
CA GLU A 108 1.26 3.81 7.79
C GLU A 108 1.51 4.21 9.25
N VAL A 109 2.15 5.36 9.51
CA VAL A 109 2.39 5.86 10.88
C VAL A 109 1.07 6.17 11.57
N CYS A 110 0.18 6.93 10.92
CA CYS A 110 -1.15 7.25 11.45
C CYS A 110 -2.01 5.98 11.62
N GLY A 111 -1.95 5.07 10.65
CA GLY A 111 -2.73 3.82 10.68
C GLY A 111 -2.33 2.89 11.82
N LYS A 112 -1.05 2.85 12.19
CA LYS A 112 -0.59 2.08 13.37
C LYS A 112 -1.18 2.61 14.66
N GLU A 113 -1.20 3.93 14.83
CA GLU A 113 -1.78 4.56 16.02
C GLU A 113 -3.30 4.34 16.09
N ARG A 114 -3.95 4.39 14.93
CA ARG A 114 -5.38 4.09 14.76
C ARG A 114 -5.71 2.59 14.76
N SER A 115 -4.74 1.72 15.04
CA SER A 115 -4.92 0.27 15.10
C SER A 115 -5.55 -0.35 13.84
N LEU A 116 -5.18 0.14 12.65
CA LEU A 116 -5.60 -0.48 11.38
C LEU A 116 -5.10 -1.93 11.29
N ARG A 117 -5.86 -2.78 10.60
CA ARG A 117 -5.48 -4.18 10.36
C ARG A 117 -4.12 -4.26 9.68
N SER A 118 -3.36 -5.31 10.00
CA SER A 118 -2.03 -5.52 9.43
C SER A 118 -2.10 -5.58 7.90
N ARG A 119 -3.18 -6.14 7.35
CA ARG A 119 -3.42 -6.22 5.91
C ARG A 119 -3.51 -4.84 5.27
N GLU A 120 -4.15 -3.88 5.91
CA GLU A 120 -4.35 -2.52 5.40
C GLU A 120 -3.03 -1.74 5.42
N LEU A 121 -2.24 -1.88 6.49
CA LEU A 121 -0.90 -1.32 6.59
C LEU A 121 0.04 -1.90 5.51
N GLY A 122 -0.09 -3.19 5.21
CA GLY A 122 0.64 -3.86 4.13
C GLY A 122 0.33 -3.27 2.76
N ASP A 123 -0.94 -2.95 2.47
CA ASP A 123 -1.34 -2.32 1.20
C ASP A 123 -0.80 -0.90 1.04
N LEU A 124 -0.77 -0.10 2.11
CA LEU A 124 -0.16 1.22 2.09
C LEU A 124 1.32 1.13 1.70
N CYS A 125 2.05 0.19 2.29
CA CYS A 125 3.45 -0.06 1.98
C CYS A 125 3.64 -0.57 0.54
N LEU A 126 2.80 -1.49 0.09
CA LEU A 126 2.88 -2.03 -1.27
C LEU A 126 2.67 -0.92 -2.31
N ARG A 127 1.67 -0.07 -2.12
CA ARG A 127 1.41 1.10 -2.99
C ARG A 127 2.55 2.11 -2.95
N ALA A 128 3.15 2.36 -1.79
CA ALA A 128 4.35 3.17 -1.69
C ALA A 128 5.47 2.62 -2.58
N SER A 129 5.70 1.30 -2.56
CA SER A 129 6.71 0.66 -3.41
C SER A 129 6.43 0.82 -4.91
N TRP A 130 5.16 0.75 -5.31
CA TRP A 130 4.74 1.00 -6.69
C TRP A 130 5.03 2.42 -7.14
N VAL A 131 4.74 3.40 -6.28
CA VAL A 131 5.05 4.81 -6.55
C VAL A 131 6.57 4.99 -6.65
N CYS A 132 7.34 4.41 -5.75
CA CYS A 132 8.81 4.47 -5.82
C CYS A 132 9.33 3.95 -7.16
N ARG A 133 8.82 2.79 -7.62
CA ARG A 133 9.21 2.20 -8.92
C ARG A 133 8.93 3.14 -10.08
N LYS A 134 7.72 3.70 -10.13
CA LYS A 134 7.27 4.55 -11.25
C LYS A 134 7.93 5.92 -11.27
N GLU A 135 8.32 6.44 -10.11
CA GLU A 135 9.04 7.72 -9.94
C GLU A 135 10.57 7.56 -9.84
N LYS A 136 11.08 6.33 -10.02
CA LYS A 136 12.52 6.00 -9.97
C LYS A 136 13.21 6.26 -8.61
N GLU A 137 12.45 6.27 -7.52
CA GLU A 137 12.91 6.33 -6.13
C GLU A 137 13.40 4.95 -5.65
N ARG A 138 14.32 4.35 -6.41
CA ARG A 138 14.78 2.96 -6.21
C ARG A 138 15.28 2.64 -4.79
N PRO A 139 16.00 3.52 -4.08
CA PRO A 139 16.47 3.24 -2.71
C PRO A 139 15.31 2.93 -1.73
N PHE A 140 14.12 3.49 -1.96
CA PHE A 140 12.97 3.31 -1.08
C PHE A 140 12.06 2.16 -1.48
N GLU A 141 12.09 1.71 -2.74
CA GLU A 141 11.21 0.63 -3.22
C GLU A 141 11.35 -0.64 -2.37
N SER A 142 12.58 -1.15 -2.20
CA SER A 142 12.84 -2.36 -1.42
C SER A 142 12.49 -2.19 0.07
N THR A 143 12.68 -0.99 0.61
CA THR A 143 12.32 -0.67 2.00
C THR A 143 10.82 -0.80 2.23
N PHE A 144 10.01 -0.29 1.29
CA PHE A 144 8.56 -0.42 1.36
C PHE A 144 8.08 -1.84 1.04
N GLN A 145 8.72 -2.56 0.12
CA GLN A 145 8.45 -3.98 -0.12
C GLN A 145 8.68 -4.81 1.15
N LEU A 146 9.76 -4.56 1.89
CA LEU A 146 10.06 -5.24 3.14
C LEU A 146 9.06 -4.89 4.26
N ARG A 147 8.57 -3.65 4.31
CA ARG A 147 7.49 -3.26 5.25
C ARG A 147 6.18 -3.94 4.88
N ALA A 148 5.81 -3.94 3.60
CA ALA A 148 4.61 -4.62 3.10
C ALA A 148 4.64 -6.12 3.41
N LEU A 149 5.78 -6.77 3.17
CA LEU A 149 5.97 -8.19 3.45
C LEU A 149 5.73 -8.50 4.93
N ARG A 150 6.31 -7.72 5.85
CA ARG A 150 6.13 -7.90 7.30
C ARG A 150 4.67 -7.77 7.72
N HIS A 151 3.99 -6.75 7.23
CA HIS A 151 2.57 -6.53 7.51
C HIS A 151 1.68 -7.63 6.93
N PHE A 152 1.94 -8.09 5.71
CA PHE A 152 1.18 -9.21 5.14
C PHE A 152 1.42 -10.53 5.88
N MET A 153 2.66 -10.82 6.27
CA MET A 153 2.93 -12.00 7.12
C MET A 153 2.19 -11.92 8.45
N ARG A 154 2.18 -10.75 9.09
CA ARG A 154 1.42 -10.51 10.32
C ARG A 154 -0.08 -10.67 10.10
N SER A 155 -0.62 -10.16 8.99
CA SER A 155 -2.04 -10.31 8.66
C SER A 155 -2.47 -11.76 8.45
N LEU A 156 -1.59 -12.63 7.93
CA LEU A 156 -1.90 -14.05 7.80
C LEU A 156 -1.97 -14.78 9.16
N GLN A 157 -1.47 -14.16 10.23
CA GLN A 157 -1.47 -14.70 11.59
C GLN A 157 -2.58 -14.08 12.45
N GLU A 158 -2.84 -12.79 12.27
CA GLU A 158 -3.68 -11.99 13.17
C GLU A 158 -5.00 -11.52 12.55
N ASP A 159 -5.03 -11.27 11.24
CA ASP A 159 -6.25 -10.85 10.57
C ASP A 159 -7.01 -12.12 10.13
N ASP A 160 -8.30 -12.26 10.45
CA ASP A 160 -9.14 -13.39 10.05
C ASP A 160 -9.43 -13.39 8.53
N LEU A 161 -8.37 -13.49 7.72
CA LEU A 161 -8.45 -13.39 6.25
C LEU A 161 -9.11 -14.64 5.68
N ILE A 162 -10.11 -14.43 4.83
CA ILE A 162 -10.85 -15.50 4.16
C ILE A 162 -11.01 -15.25 2.65
N GLY A 163 -11.23 -16.34 1.91
CA GLY A 163 -11.48 -16.31 0.47
C GLY A 163 -10.43 -15.48 -0.27
N ARG A 164 -10.89 -14.51 -1.08
CA ARG A 164 -10.02 -13.69 -1.92
C ARG A 164 -8.94 -12.92 -1.15
N GLU A 165 -9.25 -12.41 0.04
CA GLU A 165 -8.27 -11.65 0.82
C GLU A 165 -7.12 -12.55 1.27
N LEU A 166 -7.42 -13.76 1.73
CA LEU A 166 -6.42 -14.77 2.07
C LEU A 166 -5.57 -15.11 0.83
N SER A 167 -6.18 -15.51 -0.29
CA SER A 167 -5.42 -15.95 -1.47
C SER A 167 -4.51 -14.86 -2.03
N VAL A 168 -5.02 -13.64 -2.15
CA VAL A 168 -4.24 -12.50 -2.66
C VAL A 168 -3.10 -12.16 -1.69
N THR A 169 -3.34 -12.18 -0.38
CA THR A 169 -2.31 -11.85 0.60
C THR A 169 -1.21 -12.90 0.62
N THR A 170 -1.57 -14.20 0.61
CA THR A 170 -0.59 -15.29 0.53
C THR A 170 0.26 -15.20 -0.74
N TYR A 171 -0.35 -14.88 -1.89
CA TYR A 171 0.38 -14.66 -3.14
C TYR A 171 1.34 -13.46 -3.04
N LEU A 172 0.88 -12.33 -2.50
CA LEU A 172 1.69 -11.12 -2.35
C LEU A 172 2.92 -11.34 -1.46
N VAL A 173 2.82 -12.17 -0.42
CA VAL A 173 3.98 -12.58 0.40
C VAL A 173 5.02 -13.30 -0.46
N GLY A 174 4.59 -14.21 -1.34
CA GLY A 174 5.49 -14.91 -2.28
C GLY A 174 6.14 -13.96 -3.30
N GLU A 175 5.34 -13.11 -3.92
CA GLU A 175 5.84 -12.17 -4.94
C GLU A 175 6.78 -11.10 -4.35
N LEU A 176 6.52 -10.62 -3.14
CA LEU A 176 7.43 -9.71 -2.46
C LEU A 176 8.74 -10.38 -2.09
N ASN A 177 8.71 -11.63 -1.60
CA ASN A 177 9.93 -12.41 -1.38
C ASN A 177 10.74 -12.55 -2.66
N ARG A 178 10.09 -12.87 -3.80
CA ARG A 178 10.77 -13.01 -5.09
C ARG A 178 11.44 -11.70 -5.52
N ARG A 179 10.73 -10.56 -5.39
CA ARG A 179 11.25 -9.23 -5.74
C ARG A 179 12.40 -8.78 -4.86
N LEU A 180 12.41 -9.19 -3.59
CA LEU A 180 13.47 -8.92 -2.63
C LEU A 180 14.67 -9.87 -2.77
N GLY A 181 14.64 -10.85 -3.68
CA GLY A 181 15.73 -11.81 -3.89
C GLY A 181 15.60 -13.11 -3.08
N ASN A 182 14.57 -13.25 -2.25
CA ASN A 182 14.32 -14.43 -1.42
C ASN A 182 13.62 -15.53 -2.23
N HIS A 183 14.26 -15.99 -3.32
CA HIS A 183 13.60 -16.84 -4.32
C HIS A 183 13.12 -18.19 -3.79
N ARG A 184 13.88 -18.82 -2.88
CA ARG A 184 13.47 -20.08 -2.23
C ARG A 184 12.23 -19.91 -1.37
N GLU A 185 12.18 -18.83 -0.60
CA GLU A 185 11.03 -18.51 0.24
C GLU A 185 9.80 -18.18 -0.61
N ALA A 186 9.99 -17.46 -1.72
CA ALA A 186 8.92 -17.19 -2.68
C ALA A 186 8.26 -18.48 -3.20
N LEU A 187 9.05 -19.52 -3.51
CA LEU A 187 8.52 -20.80 -3.99
C LEU A 187 7.63 -21.49 -2.95
N ASN A 188 8.02 -21.46 -1.67
CA ASN A 188 7.20 -22.00 -0.58
C ASN A 188 5.85 -21.26 -0.50
N TRP A 189 5.88 -19.93 -0.59
CA TRP A 189 4.67 -19.11 -0.54
C TRP A 189 3.76 -19.27 -1.75
N TYR A 190 4.31 -19.53 -2.94
CA TYR A 190 3.47 -19.85 -4.11
C TYR A 190 2.73 -21.18 -3.96
N VAL A 191 3.35 -22.19 -3.35
CA VAL A 191 2.65 -23.44 -2.99
C VAL A 191 1.53 -23.16 -2.00
N ASN A 192 1.78 -22.34 -0.98
CA ASN A 192 0.75 -21.95 -0.01
C ASN A 192 -0.39 -21.16 -0.69
N ALA A 193 -0.07 -20.25 -1.62
CA ALA A 193 -1.06 -19.47 -2.35
C ALA A 193 -1.93 -20.35 -3.26
N GLY A 194 -1.37 -21.39 -3.88
CA GLY A 194 -2.16 -22.32 -4.71
C GLY A 194 -3.17 -23.13 -3.89
N ARG A 195 -2.87 -23.43 -2.62
CA ARG A 195 -3.83 -24.10 -1.72
C ARG A 195 -5.00 -23.19 -1.34
N THR A 196 -4.78 -21.88 -1.27
CA THR A 196 -5.82 -20.92 -0.87
C THR A 196 -6.70 -20.49 -2.04
N THR A 197 -6.36 -20.84 -3.28
CA THR A 197 -7.19 -20.62 -4.47
C THR A 197 -8.03 -21.83 -4.86
N GLU A 198 -7.73 -23.01 -4.31
CA GLU A 198 -8.36 -24.27 -4.69
C GLU A 198 -9.89 -24.21 -4.53
N GLY A 199 -10.59 -24.46 -5.63
CA GLY A 199 -12.05 -24.50 -5.64
C GLY A 199 -12.77 -23.14 -5.61
N ASP A 200 -12.07 -21.99 -5.66
CA ASP A 200 -12.69 -20.67 -5.75
C ASP A 200 -12.50 -20.03 -7.15
N PRO A 201 -13.53 -20.07 -8.03
CA PRO A 201 -13.47 -19.50 -9.37
C PRO A 201 -13.16 -17.99 -9.40
N ARG A 202 -13.43 -17.25 -8.31
CA ARG A 202 -13.22 -15.79 -8.23
C ARG A 202 -11.73 -15.43 -8.16
N VAL A 203 -10.88 -16.38 -7.81
CA VAL A 203 -9.42 -16.22 -7.72
C VAL A 203 -8.64 -17.09 -8.70
N ALA A 204 -9.31 -17.80 -9.62
CA ALA A 204 -8.64 -18.62 -10.63
C ALA A 204 -7.67 -17.84 -11.56
N TRP A 205 -7.84 -16.52 -11.68
CA TRP A 205 -6.89 -15.66 -12.37
C TRP A 205 -5.51 -15.61 -11.67
N LEU A 206 -5.47 -15.88 -10.38
CA LEU A 206 -4.26 -15.89 -9.55
C LEU A 206 -3.42 -17.14 -9.82
N ASP A 207 -4.02 -18.28 -10.15
CA ASP A 207 -3.30 -19.53 -10.44
C ASP A 207 -2.30 -19.34 -11.60
N ARG A 208 -2.73 -18.64 -12.65
CA ARG A 208 -1.84 -18.30 -13.79
C ARG A 208 -0.67 -17.42 -13.37
N LEU A 209 -0.87 -16.53 -12.40
CA LEU A 209 0.21 -15.70 -11.86
C LEU A 209 1.14 -16.53 -10.98
N ILE A 210 0.60 -17.36 -10.09
CA ILE A 210 1.34 -18.29 -9.23
C ILE A 210 2.26 -19.19 -10.07
N ASP A 211 1.73 -19.83 -11.12
CA ASP A 211 2.50 -20.70 -12.01
C ASP A 211 3.64 -19.94 -12.70
N ARG A 212 3.32 -18.77 -13.27
CA ARG A 212 4.28 -17.94 -13.99
C ARG A 212 5.40 -17.45 -13.09
N GLN A 213 5.06 -16.92 -11.91
CA GLN A 213 6.06 -16.40 -10.97
C GLN A 213 6.83 -17.53 -10.28
N SER A 214 6.24 -18.70 -10.09
CA SER A 214 6.96 -19.89 -9.62
C SER A 214 8.04 -20.33 -10.60
N LYS A 215 7.75 -20.36 -11.90
CA LYS A 215 8.75 -20.66 -12.93
C LYS A 215 9.91 -19.67 -12.90
N LEU A 216 9.61 -18.37 -12.86
CA LEU A 216 10.61 -17.32 -12.77
C LEU A 216 11.45 -17.42 -11.49
N ALA A 217 10.82 -17.70 -10.34
CA ALA A 217 11.54 -17.86 -9.08
C ALA A 217 12.49 -19.07 -9.08
N ARG A 218 12.13 -20.18 -9.76
CA ARG A 218 13.05 -21.32 -9.94
C ARG A 218 14.26 -20.95 -10.79
N GLU A 219 14.04 -20.23 -11.89
CA GLU A 219 15.13 -19.74 -12.75
C GLU A 219 16.07 -18.78 -12.01
N GLN A 220 15.52 -17.93 -11.13
CA GLN A 220 16.30 -16.98 -10.32
C GLN A 220 17.00 -17.63 -9.10
N ALA A 221 16.58 -18.82 -8.68
CA ALA A 221 17.17 -19.55 -7.56
C ALA A 221 18.28 -20.53 -7.98
N ALA A 222 18.42 -20.77 -9.28
CA ALA A 222 19.44 -21.62 -9.90
C ALA A 222 20.76 -20.86 -10.06
#